data_AF-A0AB34BGK6-F1
#
_entry.id   AF-A0AB34BGK6-F1
#
_cell.length_a   1.000
_cell.length_b   1.000
_cell.length_c   1.000
_cell.angle_alpha   90.00
_cell.angle_beta   90.00
_cell.angle_gamma   90.00
#
_symmetry.space_group_name_H-M   'P 1'
#
loop_
_entity.id
_entity.type
_entity.pdbx_description
1 polymer ?
#
loop_
_entity_poly.entity_id
_entity_poly.type
_entity_poly.pdbx_seq_one_letter_code
_entity_poly.pdbx_strand_id
1 'polypeptide(L)'
;MKKICLLLFLLCACIAQAQNAYRTNKDISYVSGSETDTYRLERCKLDIYYPENKKDFSTIVWFHGGGMEGGNKFIPKELREQGFAVVAVNYRLSPKAKNPAYIEDAAEAVAWVFKNIKKYGGRKDHIFVSGHSAGGYLSLILAMDKKYMAAYGANADSVAAYLPVSGQTVTHFTIRKERGLPDGIPVVDE
;
A
#
# COMPACT_ATOMS: atom_id res chain seq x y z
N MET A 1 -21.33 48.37 19.51
CA MET A 1 -21.12 47.06 20.20
C MET A 1 -21.97 45.93 19.61
N LYS A 2 -23.28 46.08 19.37
CA LYS A 2 -24.14 45.01 18.79
C LYS A 2 -23.77 44.53 17.37
N LYS A 3 -23.22 45.42 16.51
CA LYS A 3 -22.80 45.05 15.14
C LYS A 3 -21.48 44.26 15.07
N ILE A 4 -20.63 44.35 16.09
CA ILE A 4 -19.34 43.64 16.16
C ILE A 4 -19.56 42.18 16.61
N CYS A 5 -20.50 41.93 17.52
CA CYS A 5 -20.87 40.57 17.91
C CYS A 5 -21.54 39.76 16.79
N LEU A 6 -22.27 40.42 15.87
CA LEU A 6 -22.92 39.74 14.75
C LEU A 6 -21.92 39.29 13.67
N LEU A 7 -20.85 40.07 13.45
CA LEU A 7 -19.76 39.69 12.54
C LEU A 7 -18.92 38.52 13.09
N LEU A 8 -18.70 38.43 14.41
CA LEU A 8 -18.01 37.27 15.01
C LEU A 8 -18.84 35.97 14.90
N PHE A 9 -20.17 36.06 14.98
CA PHE A 9 -21.05 34.89 14.85
C PHE A 9 -21.13 34.37 13.40
N LEU A 10 -21.08 35.26 12.41
CA LEU A 10 -21.03 34.90 10.98
C LEU A 10 -19.65 34.32 10.57
N LEU A 11 -18.56 34.71 11.23
CA LEU A 11 -17.23 34.13 10.98
C LEU A 11 -17.09 32.71 11.54
N CYS A 12 -17.69 32.40 12.70
CA CYS A 12 -17.65 31.05 13.28
C CYS A 12 -18.51 30.03 12.53
N ALA A 13 -19.52 30.46 11.75
CA ALA A 13 -20.37 29.56 10.97
C ALA A 13 -19.70 29.04 9.68
N CYS A 14 -18.57 29.62 9.26
CA CYS A 14 -17.91 29.27 7.99
C CYS A 14 -16.74 28.29 8.13
N ILE A 15 -16.47 27.75 9.32
CA ILE A 15 -15.43 26.71 9.54
C ILE A 15 -16.05 25.40 10.02
N ALA A 16 -17.26 25.08 9.55
CA ALA A 16 -17.62 23.68 9.39
C ALA A 16 -16.83 23.17 8.17
N GLN A 17 -15.53 22.94 8.35
CA GLN A 17 -14.74 22.21 7.37
C GLN A 17 -15.42 20.84 7.28
N ALA A 18 -16.15 20.59 6.19
CA ALA A 18 -16.85 19.34 6.00
C ALA A 18 -15.83 18.21 6.16
N GLN A 19 -15.91 17.48 7.28
CA GLN A 19 -15.02 16.34 7.51
C GLN A 19 -15.21 15.40 6.33
N ASN A 20 -14.12 14.99 5.69
CA ASN A 20 -14.22 14.12 4.53
C ASN A 20 -14.96 12.85 4.97
N ALA A 21 -16.01 12.47 4.25
CA ALA A 21 -16.65 11.18 4.47
C ALA A 21 -15.73 10.11 3.90
N TYR A 22 -15.52 9.03 4.65
CA TYR A 22 -14.64 7.93 4.24
C TYR A 22 -15.40 6.63 4.05
N ARG A 23 -15.01 5.89 3.03
CA ARG A 23 -15.49 4.54 2.76
C ARG A 23 -14.34 3.55 2.69
N THR A 24 -14.64 2.32 3.09
CA THR A 24 -13.77 1.16 2.85
C THR A 24 -14.46 0.21 1.90
N ASN A 25 -13.82 -0.11 0.77
CA ASN A 25 -14.16 -1.29 -0.02
C ASN A 25 -13.17 -2.39 0.35
N LYS A 26 -13.67 -3.57 0.72
CA LYS A 26 -12.86 -4.68 1.23
C LYS A 26 -12.72 -5.82 0.22
N ASP A 27 -11.67 -6.61 0.39
CA ASP A 27 -11.43 -7.89 -0.27
C ASP A 27 -11.49 -7.82 -1.81
N ILE A 28 -10.97 -6.73 -2.35
CA ILE A 28 -10.86 -6.54 -3.80
C ILE A 28 -9.72 -7.43 -4.31
N SER A 29 -10.02 -8.29 -5.28
CA SER A 29 -9.01 -9.07 -5.98
C SER A 29 -8.14 -8.17 -6.85
N TYR A 30 -6.81 -8.24 -6.68
CA TYR A 30 -5.89 -7.58 -7.60
C TYR A 30 -5.31 -8.50 -8.68
N VAL A 31 -5.60 -9.80 -8.59
CA VAL A 31 -5.26 -10.82 -9.60
C VAL A 31 -6.32 -10.95 -10.69
N SER A 32 -5.94 -11.52 -11.83
CA SER A 32 -6.83 -11.82 -12.95
C SER A 32 -8.08 -12.60 -12.53
N GLY A 33 -9.21 -12.32 -13.17
CA GLY A 33 -10.43 -13.14 -13.01
C GLY A 33 -10.28 -14.58 -13.52
N SER A 34 -9.22 -14.87 -14.27
CA SER A 34 -8.85 -16.22 -14.72
C SER A 34 -7.88 -16.93 -13.77
N GLU A 35 -7.54 -16.33 -12.63
CA GLU A 35 -6.66 -16.97 -11.63
C GLU A 35 -7.30 -18.24 -11.06
N THR A 36 -6.52 -19.31 -10.96
CA THR A 36 -6.96 -20.62 -10.46
C THR A 36 -6.18 -21.10 -9.25
N ASP A 37 -5.04 -20.50 -8.93
CA ASP A 37 -4.30 -20.78 -7.70
C ASP A 37 -5.14 -20.35 -6.50
N THR A 38 -5.59 -21.33 -5.71
CA THR A 38 -6.47 -21.10 -4.57
C THR A 38 -5.84 -20.22 -3.50
N TYR A 39 -4.51 -20.28 -3.34
CA TYR A 39 -3.81 -19.45 -2.37
C TYR A 39 -3.66 -18.01 -2.86
N ARG A 40 -3.44 -17.80 -4.17
CA ARG A 40 -3.52 -16.47 -4.77
C ARG A 40 -4.94 -15.91 -4.65
N LEU A 41 -5.97 -16.70 -4.95
CA LEU A 41 -7.38 -16.29 -4.79
C LEU A 41 -7.74 -15.93 -3.34
N GLU A 42 -7.14 -16.58 -2.36
CA GLU A 42 -7.32 -16.29 -0.94
C GLU A 42 -6.56 -15.02 -0.51
N ARG A 43 -5.26 -14.95 -0.84
CA ARG A 43 -4.33 -13.94 -0.30
C ARG A 43 -4.22 -12.67 -1.12
N CYS A 44 -4.38 -12.73 -2.44
CA CYS A 44 -4.13 -11.60 -3.33
C CYS A 44 -5.32 -10.63 -3.36
N LYS A 45 -5.58 -10.05 -2.20
CA LYS A 45 -6.68 -9.15 -1.88
C LYS A 45 -6.17 -7.84 -1.30
N LEU A 46 -6.88 -6.76 -1.59
CA LEU A 46 -6.63 -5.45 -0.98
C LEU A 46 -7.93 -4.83 -0.46
N ASP A 47 -7.77 -3.97 0.55
CA ASP A 47 -8.81 -3.07 1.02
C ASP A 47 -8.42 -1.64 0.63
N ILE A 48 -9.38 -0.87 0.13
CA ILE A 48 -9.18 0.56 -0.17
C ILE A 48 -10.04 1.40 0.75
N TYR A 49 -9.39 2.22 1.56
CA TYR A 49 -9.98 3.24 2.41
C TYR A 49 -9.74 4.61 1.79
N TYR A 50 -10.79 5.34 1.42
CA TYR A 50 -10.67 6.56 0.61
C TYR A 50 -11.74 7.60 0.97
N PRO A 51 -11.46 8.91 0.75
CA PRO A 51 -12.44 9.96 0.94
C PRO A 51 -13.45 9.95 -0.21
N GLU A 52 -14.75 9.79 0.08
CA GLU A 52 -15.82 9.69 -0.92
C GLU A 52 -16.15 11.03 -1.58
N ASN A 53 -16.04 12.12 -0.83
CA ASN A 53 -16.41 13.48 -1.25
C ASN A 53 -15.20 14.31 -1.70
N LYS A 54 -14.04 13.68 -1.96
CA LYS A 54 -12.83 14.33 -2.44
C LYS A 54 -12.32 13.67 -3.71
N LYS A 55 -11.81 14.49 -4.63
CA LYS A 55 -11.10 14.06 -5.83
C LYS A 55 -9.66 14.53 -5.79
N ASP A 56 -8.89 14.02 -6.72
CA ASP A 56 -7.48 14.34 -6.95
C ASP A 56 -6.58 14.11 -5.73
N PHE A 57 -6.96 13.15 -4.88
CA PHE A 57 -6.20 12.81 -3.68
C PHE A 57 -5.00 11.90 -3.98
N SER A 58 -3.99 11.97 -3.12
CA SER A 58 -2.87 11.03 -3.07
C SER A 58 -3.30 9.65 -2.56
N THR A 59 -2.56 8.61 -2.89
CA THR A 59 -2.84 7.24 -2.41
C THR A 59 -1.59 6.59 -1.85
N ILE A 60 -1.69 6.01 -0.65
CA ILE A 60 -0.64 5.18 -0.06
C ILE A 60 -1.01 3.70 -0.26
N VAL A 61 -0.18 2.95 -0.99
CA VAL A 61 -0.22 1.48 -0.98
C VAL A 61 0.56 1.02 0.24
N TRP A 62 -0.10 0.28 1.13
CA TRP A 62 0.43 -0.15 2.41
C TRP A 62 0.57 -1.68 2.48
N PHE A 63 1.80 -2.14 2.71
CA PHE A 63 2.11 -3.54 2.97
C PHE A 63 2.27 -3.82 4.46
N HIS A 64 1.56 -4.82 4.97
CA HIS A 64 1.68 -5.24 6.36
C HIS A 64 3.03 -5.93 6.65
N GLY A 65 3.43 -5.95 7.92
CA GLY A 65 4.59 -6.70 8.41
C GLY A 65 4.26 -8.15 8.74
N GLY A 66 5.05 -8.82 9.58
CA GLY A 66 4.87 -10.24 9.90
C GLY A 66 5.90 -11.15 9.23
N GLY A 67 7.03 -10.58 8.81
CA GLY A 67 8.18 -11.36 8.38
C GLY A 67 7.94 -12.23 7.16
N MET A 68 7.02 -11.88 6.26
CA MET A 68 6.62 -12.72 5.12
C MET A 68 6.08 -14.11 5.48
N GLU A 69 6.02 -14.46 6.76
CA GLU A 69 5.55 -15.76 7.30
C GLU A 69 4.19 -15.61 7.97
N GLY A 70 3.72 -14.38 8.21
CA GLY A 70 2.47 -14.09 8.88
C GLY A 70 1.92 -12.69 8.57
N GLY A 71 0.77 -12.39 9.18
CA GLY A 71 0.13 -11.09 9.12
C GLY A 71 -1.03 -10.99 8.12
N ASN A 72 -1.74 -9.87 8.20
CA ASN A 72 -2.89 -9.56 7.36
C ASN A 72 -2.96 -8.06 7.09
N LYS A 73 -3.62 -7.70 5.98
CA LYS A 73 -3.91 -6.34 5.57
C LYS A 73 -4.73 -5.63 6.64
N PHE A 74 -4.31 -4.41 6.95
CA PHE A 74 -5.04 -3.50 7.83
C PHE A 74 -4.73 -2.07 7.39
N ILE A 75 -5.66 -1.16 7.64
CA ILE A 75 -5.45 0.27 7.45
C ILE A 75 -4.87 0.85 8.75
N PRO A 76 -3.60 1.30 8.79
CA PRO A 76 -3.00 1.89 9.98
C PRO A 76 -3.83 3.06 10.49
N LYS A 77 -4.00 3.16 11.81
CA LYS A 77 -4.86 4.17 12.43
C LYS A 77 -4.35 5.58 12.11
N GLU A 78 -3.03 5.74 12.09
CA GLU A 78 -2.29 6.97 11.85
C GLU A 78 -2.48 7.49 10.42
N LEU A 79 -2.85 6.61 9.49
CA LEU A 79 -3.09 6.95 8.09
C LEU A 79 -4.58 7.18 7.77
N ARG A 80 -5.48 7.05 8.75
CA ARG A 80 -6.92 7.30 8.54
C ARG A 80 -7.25 8.78 8.59
N GLU A 81 -8.26 9.17 7.83
CA GLU A 81 -8.83 10.53 7.82
C GLU A 81 -7.86 11.67 7.44
N GLN A 82 -6.73 11.35 6.79
CA GLN A 82 -5.66 12.31 6.44
C GLN A 82 -5.84 13.03 5.08
N GLY A 83 -7.02 12.95 4.46
CA GLY A 83 -7.30 13.53 3.15
C GLY A 83 -6.71 12.81 1.94
N PHE A 84 -6.14 11.60 2.13
CA PHE A 84 -5.67 10.68 1.09
C PHE A 84 -6.33 9.30 1.23
N ALA A 85 -6.14 8.44 0.24
CA ALA A 85 -6.55 7.04 0.30
C ALA A 85 -5.42 6.13 0.81
N VAL A 86 -5.78 5.03 1.45
CA VAL A 86 -4.89 3.95 1.86
C VAL A 86 -5.38 2.65 1.23
N VAL A 87 -4.51 1.98 0.49
CA VAL A 87 -4.74 0.66 -0.07
C VAL A 87 -3.94 -0.35 0.74
N ALA A 88 -4.57 -1.06 1.66
CA ALA A 88 -3.92 -2.10 2.45
C ALA A 88 -3.92 -3.43 1.69
N VAL A 89 -2.75 -4.01 1.51
CA VAL A 89 -2.54 -5.16 0.63
C VAL A 89 -2.17 -6.41 1.43
N ASN A 90 -2.86 -7.52 1.16
CA ASN A 90 -2.36 -8.85 1.49
C ASN A 90 -1.51 -9.37 0.33
N TYR A 91 -0.55 -10.22 0.65
CA TYR A 91 0.29 -10.98 -0.29
C TYR A 91 0.41 -12.42 0.24
N ARG A 92 0.83 -13.37 -0.62
CA ARG A 92 1.08 -14.75 -0.18
C ARG A 92 2.24 -14.81 0.82
N LEU A 93 2.27 -15.83 1.67
CA LEU A 93 3.23 -15.95 2.77
C LEU A 93 4.04 -17.25 2.68
N SER A 94 5.27 -17.20 3.16
CA SER A 94 6.14 -18.36 3.37
C SER A 94 5.60 -19.21 4.52
N PRO A 95 5.73 -20.56 4.48
CA PRO A 95 6.41 -21.36 3.46
C PRO A 95 5.53 -21.75 2.26
N LYS A 96 4.24 -21.38 2.25
CA LYS A 96 3.30 -21.79 1.19
C LYS A 96 3.59 -21.08 -0.14
N ALA A 97 4.17 -19.88 -0.09
CA ALA A 97 4.78 -19.20 -1.22
C ALA A 97 6.19 -18.72 -0.83
N LYS A 98 7.17 -18.93 -1.70
CA LYS A 98 8.58 -18.56 -1.47
C LYS A 98 9.00 -17.43 -2.39
N ASN A 99 10.15 -16.82 -2.13
CA ASN A 99 10.74 -15.82 -3.01
C ASN A 99 10.79 -16.31 -4.47
N PRO A 100 10.38 -15.51 -5.47
CA PRO A 100 9.94 -14.11 -5.38
C PRO A 100 8.42 -13.90 -5.26
N ALA A 101 7.62 -14.93 -5.00
CA ALA A 101 6.16 -14.91 -5.11
C ALA A 101 5.47 -13.75 -4.36
N TYR A 102 5.89 -13.44 -3.13
CA TYR A 102 5.34 -12.32 -2.36
C TYR A 102 5.81 -10.94 -2.83
N ILE A 103 6.96 -10.86 -3.51
CA ILE A 103 7.44 -9.64 -4.17
C ILE A 103 6.60 -9.40 -5.44
N GLU A 104 6.36 -10.45 -6.21
CA GLU A 104 5.49 -10.42 -7.40
C GLU A 104 4.07 -10.01 -7.04
N ASP A 105 3.49 -10.60 -5.98
CA ASP A 105 2.15 -10.22 -5.49
C ASP A 105 2.10 -8.74 -5.08
N ALA A 106 3.15 -8.24 -4.42
CA ALA A 106 3.26 -6.83 -4.06
C ALA A 106 3.34 -5.92 -5.30
N ALA A 107 4.14 -6.30 -6.30
CA ALA A 107 4.25 -5.57 -7.56
C ALA A 107 2.92 -5.51 -8.32
N GLU A 108 2.22 -6.65 -8.42
CA GLU A 108 0.91 -6.75 -9.06
C GLU A 108 -0.12 -5.86 -8.38
N ALA A 109 -0.13 -5.82 -7.03
CA ALA A 109 -1.02 -4.95 -6.27
C ALA A 109 -0.76 -3.47 -6.55
N VAL A 110 0.50 -3.02 -6.59
CA VAL A 110 0.82 -1.62 -6.95
C VAL A 110 0.40 -1.33 -8.39
N ALA A 111 0.67 -2.24 -9.33
CA ALA A 111 0.24 -2.11 -10.72
C ALA A 111 -1.29 -2.04 -10.84
N TRP A 112 -2.02 -2.80 -10.03
CA TRP A 112 -3.47 -2.73 -9.94
C TRP A 112 -3.93 -1.34 -9.47
N VAL A 113 -3.27 -0.76 -8.46
CA VAL A 113 -3.59 0.59 -7.98
C VAL A 113 -3.37 1.64 -9.08
N PHE A 114 -2.26 1.59 -9.81
CA PHE A 114 -2.03 2.46 -10.98
C PHE A 114 -3.15 2.37 -12.02
N LYS A 115 -3.73 1.18 -12.23
CA LYS A 115 -4.80 0.93 -13.20
C LYS A 115 -6.18 1.37 -12.69
N ASN A 116 -6.41 1.38 -11.39
CA ASN A 116 -7.75 1.49 -10.82
C ASN A 116 -8.01 2.73 -9.95
N ILE A 117 -6.99 3.40 -9.42
CA ILE A 117 -7.18 4.41 -8.37
C ILE A 117 -8.02 5.62 -8.82
N LYS A 118 -7.97 5.96 -10.10
CA LYS A 118 -8.81 7.03 -10.70
C LYS A 118 -10.31 6.77 -10.50
N LYS A 119 -10.75 5.50 -10.51
CA LYS A 119 -12.15 5.11 -10.29
C LYS A 119 -12.65 5.51 -8.89
N TYR A 120 -11.73 5.60 -7.93
CA TYR A 120 -12.00 6.03 -6.56
C TYR A 120 -11.81 7.54 -6.36
N GLY A 121 -11.35 8.26 -7.39
CA GLY A 121 -11.07 9.70 -7.33
C GLY A 121 -9.62 10.05 -7.02
N GLY A 122 -8.72 9.08 -6.92
CA GLY A 122 -7.31 9.33 -6.65
C GLY A 122 -6.49 9.60 -7.91
N ARG A 123 -5.36 10.26 -7.71
CA ARG A 123 -4.39 10.62 -8.76
C ARG A 123 -3.45 9.46 -9.06
N LYS A 124 -3.34 9.11 -10.35
CA LYS A 124 -2.40 8.07 -10.80
C LYS A 124 -0.93 8.51 -10.65
N ASP A 125 -0.66 9.81 -10.70
CA ASP A 125 0.67 10.43 -10.56
C ASP A 125 1.03 10.76 -9.10
N HIS A 126 0.17 10.44 -8.12
CA HIS A 126 0.40 10.66 -6.68
C HIS A 126 0.17 9.37 -5.89
N ILE A 127 0.80 8.29 -6.35
CA ILE A 127 0.82 7.00 -5.66
C ILE A 127 2.13 6.87 -4.88
N PHE A 128 2.01 6.55 -3.60
CA PHE A 128 3.11 6.33 -2.67
C PHE A 128 3.08 4.86 -2.26
N VAL A 129 4.25 4.25 -2.06
CA VAL A 129 4.35 2.84 -1.64
C VAL A 129 5.05 2.76 -0.29
N SER A 130 4.42 2.14 0.69
CA SER A 130 4.89 2.07 2.07
C SER A 130 4.56 0.72 2.70
N GLY A 131 5.14 0.45 3.87
CA GLY A 131 4.85 -0.73 4.64
C GLY A 131 5.73 -0.84 5.87
N HIS A 132 5.35 -1.72 6.79
CA HIS A 132 6.08 -1.94 8.04
C HIS A 132 6.85 -3.27 8.02
N SER A 133 8.10 -3.28 8.48
CA SER A 133 8.91 -4.51 8.64
C SER A 133 9.06 -5.25 7.30
N ALA A 134 8.50 -6.46 7.17
CA ALA A 134 8.44 -7.18 5.88
C ALA A 134 7.80 -6.33 4.77
N GLY A 135 6.75 -5.57 5.08
CA GLY A 135 6.14 -4.64 4.12
C GLY A 135 7.04 -3.46 3.76
N GLY A 136 7.93 -3.04 4.67
CA GLY A 136 8.95 -2.04 4.39
C GLY A 136 10.02 -2.58 3.43
N TYR A 137 10.41 -3.84 3.58
CA TYR A 137 11.26 -4.53 2.60
C TYR A 137 10.56 -4.62 1.23
N LEU A 138 9.28 -4.99 1.17
CA LEU A 138 8.51 -5.03 -0.08
C LEU A 138 8.46 -3.65 -0.77
N SER A 139 8.26 -2.56 0.00
CA SER A 139 8.35 -1.20 -0.53
C SER A 139 9.72 -0.92 -1.17
N LEU A 140 10.81 -1.26 -0.48
CA LEU A 140 12.17 -1.04 -0.96
C LEU A 140 12.51 -1.86 -2.21
N ILE A 141 12.23 -3.16 -2.22
CA ILE A 141 12.61 -4.02 -3.35
C ILE A 141 11.87 -3.64 -4.64
N LEU A 142 10.62 -3.17 -4.54
CA LEU A 142 9.86 -2.66 -5.68
C LEU A 142 10.41 -1.34 -6.23
N ALA A 143 11.13 -0.56 -5.41
CA ALA A 143 11.81 0.66 -5.85
C ALA A 143 13.14 0.33 -6.53
N MET A 144 13.91 -0.58 -5.92
CA MET A 144 15.29 -0.86 -6.30
C MET A 144 15.37 -1.83 -7.48
N ASP A 145 14.51 -2.84 -7.54
CA ASP A 145 14.48 -3.83 -8.61
C ASP A 145 13.23 -3.65 -9.48
N LYS A 146 13.40 -2.81 -10.51
CA LYS A 146 12.32 -2.36 -11.39
C LYS A 146 11.70 -3.51 -12.20
N LYS A 147 12.36 -4.67 -12.30
CA LYS A 147 11.87 -5.82 -13.08
C LYS A 147 10.53 -6.33 -12.57
N TYR A 148 10.32 -6.31 -11.24
CA TYR A 148 9.07 -6.77 -10.64
C TYR A 148 7.88 -5.89 -11.05
N MET A 149 8.03 -4.57 -10.98
CA MET A 149 6.98 -3.64 -11.42
C MET A 149 6.73 -3.74 -12.93
N ALA A 150 7.81 -3.85 -13.72
CA ALA A 150 7.74 -3.94 -15.18
C ALA A 150 6.96 -5.18 -15.65
N ALA A 151 7.10 -6.32 -14.97
CA ALA A 151 6.38 -7.56 -15.27
C ALA A 151 4.84 -7.39 -15.27
N TYR A 152 4.32 -6.40 -14.52
CA TYR A 152 2.89 -6.11 -14.43
C TYR A 152 2.46 -4.85 -15.20
N GLY A 153 3.37 -4.30 -16.03
CA GLY A 153 3.14 -3.12 -16.85
C GLY A 153 3.12 -1.80 -16.05
N ALA A 154 3.77 -1.77 -14.89
CA ALA A 154 3.95 -0.57 -14.09
C ALA A 154 5.41 -0.12 -14.11
N ASN A 155 5.65 1.19 -14.05
CA ASN A 155 6.99 1.75 -13.94
C ASN A 155 7.24 2.15 -12.47
N ALA A 156 8.27 1.57 -11.86
CA ALA A 156 8.69 1.90 -10.50
C ALA A 156 8.98 3.41 -10.34
N ASP A 157 9.56 4.06 -11.37
CA ASP A 157 9.87 5.49 -11.34
C ASP A 157 8.61 6.39 -11.45
N SER A 158 7.44 5.80 -11.69
CA SER A 158 6.16 6.54 -11.65
C SER A 158 5.52 6.55 -10.26
N VAL A 159 6.08 5.84 -9.28
CA VAL A 159 5.69 5.96 -7.87
C VAL A 159 6.28 7.27 -7.33
N ALA A 160 5.44 8.09 -6.72
CA ALA A 160 5.81 9.43 -6.27
C ALA A 160 6.87 9.39 -5.16
N ALA A 161 6.75 8.45 -4.22
CA ALA A 161 7.81 8.10 -3.29
C ALA A 161 7.60 6.72 -2.67
N TYR A 162 8.71 6.10 -2.26
CA TYR A 162 8.73 4.90 -1.43
C TYR A 162 9.07 5.29 0.00
N LEU A 163 8.22 4.89 0.95
CA LEU A 163 8.26 5.33 2.35
C LEU A 163 8.32 4.10 3.29
N PRO A 164 9.44 3.35 3.34
CA PRO A 164 9.53 2.15 4.16
C PRO A 164 9.57 2.48 5.65
N VAL A 165 8.85 1.73 6.48
CA VAL A 165 8.87 1.85 7.94
C VAL A 165 9.52 0.61 8.53
N SER A 166 10.69 0.77 9.15
CA SER A 166 11.44 -0.34 9.77
C SER A 166 11.68 -1.54 8.84
N GLY A 167 11.85 -1.29 7.53
CA GLY A 167 12.14 -2.31 6.54
C GLY A 167 13.58 -2.79 6.60
N GLN A 168 13.82 -4.06 6.28
CA GLN A 168 15.18 -4.55 6.05
C GLN A 168 15.71 -3.99 4.73
N THR A 169 16.94 -3.50 4.75
CA THR A 169 17.65 -2.91 3.59
C THR A 169 18.67 -3.88 2.97
N VAL A 170 18.55 -5.16 3.32
CA VAL A 170 19.32 -6.31 2.84
C VAL A 170 18.33 -7.42 2.51
N THR A 171 18.77 -8.51 1.87
CA THR A 171 17.91 -9.69 1.61
C THR A 171 17.19 -10.09 2.89
N HIS A 172 15.85 -10.12 2.82
CA HIS A 172 15.00 -10.34 3.99
C HIS A 172 15.28 -11.69 4.67
N PHE A 173 15.21 -11.77 6.00
CA PHE A 173 15.52 -13.01 6.76
C PHE A 173 14.79 -14.25 6.25
N THR A 174 13.52 -14.14 5.83
CA THR A 174 12.76 -15.28 5.28
C THR A 174 13.35 -15.75 3.96
N ILE A 175 13.76 -14.83 3.08
CA ILE A 175 14.44 -15.17 1.83
C ILE A 175 15.78 -15.85 2.14
N ARG A 176 16.52 -15.35 3.15
CA ARG A 176 17.79 -15.95 3.59
C ARG A 176 17.58 -17.39 4.08
N LYS A 177 16.58 -17.61 4.93
CA LYS A 177 16.18 -18.92 5.43
C LYS A 177 15.76 -19.85 4.29
N GLU A 178 14.97 -19.36 3.34
CA GLU A 178 14.55 -20.11 2.14
C GLU A 178 15.75 -20.55 1.28
N ARG A 179 16.82 -19.74 1.23
CA ARG A 179 18.06 -20.01 0.48
C ARG A 179 19.15 -20.73 1.31
N GLY A 180 18.91 -21.02 2.58
CA GLY A 180 19.91 -21.63 3.47
C GLY A 180 21.14 -20.74 3.74
N LEU A 181 20.97 -19.41 3.68
CA LEU A 181 22.05 -18.46 3.91
C LEU A 181 22.35 -18.31 5.42
N PRO A 182 23.63 -18.15 5.81
CA PRO A 182 24.01 -18.04 7.22
C PRO A 182 23.47 -16.75 7.84
N ASP A 183 23.21 -16.73 9.14
CA ASP A 183 22.85 -15.51 9.87
C ASP A 183 24.07 -14.58 10.06
N GLY A 184 23.83 -13.27 10.20
CA GLY A 184 24.86 -12.29 10.57
C GLY A 184 25.72 -11.72 9.43
N ILE A 185 25.73 -12.32 8.24
CA ILE A 185 26.43 -11.76 7.06
C ILE A 185 25.41 -11.09 6.12
N PRO A 186 25.43 -9.76 5.93
CA PRO A 186 24.55 -9.09 4.98
C PRO A 186 24.67 -9.69 3.57
N VAL A 187 23.52 -9.98 2.96
CA VAL A 187 23.42 -10.39 1.55
C VAL A 187 22.51 -9.38 0.86
N VAL A 188 22.90 -8.96 -0.33
CA VAL A 188 22.16 -8.00 -1.15
C VAL A 188 21.38 -8.79 -2.21
N ASP A 189 20.15 -8.37 -2.48
CA ASP A 189 19.33 -8.97 -3.54
C ASP A 189 19.95 -8.72 -4.93
N GLU A 190 19.83 -9.71 -5.82
CA GLU A 190 20.35 -9.68 -7.20
C GLU A 190 19.38 -9.07 -8.21
#